data_AF-A0A0N0C3N6-F1
#
_entry.id   AF-A0A0N0C3N6-F1
#
_cell.length_a   1.000
_cell.length_b   1.000
_cell.length_c   1.000
_cell.angle_alpha   90.00
_cell.angle_beta   90.00
_cell.angle_gamma   90.00
#
_symmetry.space_group_name_H-M   'P 1'
#
loop_
_entity.id
_entity.type
_entity.pdbx_description
1 polymer ?
#
loop_
_entity_poly.entity_id
_entity_poly.type
_entity_poly.pdbx_seq_one_letter_code
_entity_poly.pdbx_strand_id
1 'polypeptide(L)'
;MSPKQVVSIRPFIRTTHAFQKLRVCKRCGQYTCLWEDQCTACGRGTLASAEERAASRVKRRIVRDLFFTVILGAAAIYFGESIDQAMAAASVSLVLLAALIFIQRRSFQTEQQRELKRMLRQDEEAIRQGINRNWALVAEARKQDEALAYEMLREIGSLVYNDRIRLQQVALLQSFVLRSDMDLQLKPLLLRSFERLLAEYIGEIARLKPELVREDAIRYIATYEVNILQLHNGIQILTAVAAAAVRKSKYIELFPSLITRYARFMPKDRFMRLYRTLELYPGKARGGLAESVGRVYNEKYRDSYADVRV
;
A
#
# COMPACT_ATOMS: atom_id res chain seq x y z
N MET A 1 -27.83 3.65 -13.46
CA MET A 1 -26.69 2.93 -12.86
C MET A 1 -26.59 1.59 -13.56
N SER A 2 -25.44 1.25 -14.13
CA SER A 2 -25.21 -0.11 -14.64
C SER A 2 -25.29 -1.11 -13.48
N PRO A 3 -25.77 -2.34 -13.70
CA PRO A 3 -25.80 -3.36 -12.67
C PRO A 3 -24.37 -3.64 -12.19
N LYS A 4 -24.17 -3.76 -10.87
CA LYS A 4 -22.87 -4.09 -10.29
C LYS A 4 -22.43 -5.47 -10.78
N GLN A 5 -21.18 -5.59 -11.21
CA GLN A 5 -20.60 -6.83 -11.73
C GLN A 5 -19.97 -7.66 -10.62
N VAL A 6 -20.17 -8.98 -10.66
CA VAL A 6 -19.44 -9.90 -9.79
C VAL A 6 -18.07 -10.16 -10.40
N VAL A 7 -17.01 -9.84 -9.64
CA VAL A 7 -15.63 -9.96 -10.11
C VAL A 7 -14.77 -10.76 -9.13
N SER A 8 -13.69 -11.35 -9.64
CA SER A 8 -12.63 -11.97 -8.83
C SER A 8 -11.37 -11.13 -8.99
N ILE A 9 -10.87 -10.57 -7.89
CA ILE A 9 -9.68 -9.72 -7.86
C ILE A 9 -8.54 -10.52 -7.25
N ARG A 10 -7.38 -10.53 -7.91
CA ARG A 10 -6.16 -11.16 -7.41
C ARG A 10 -5.78 -10.59 -6.04
N PRO A 11 -5.23 -11.41 -5.12
CA PRO A 11 -4.73 -10.92 -3.84
C PRO A 11 -3.62 -9.90 -4.05
N PHE A 12 -3.59 -8.83 -3.25
CA PHE A 12 -2.56 -7.81 -3.39
C PHE A 12 -1.27 -8.23 -2.68
N ILE A 13 -0.19 -8.31 -3.44
CA ILE A 13 1.14 -8.59 -2.87
C ILE A 13 1.65 -7.30 -2.21
N ARG A 14 1.73 -7.33 -0.88
CA ARG A 14 2.28 -6.22 -0.08
C ARG A 14 3.79 -6.34 -0.03
N THR A 15 4.47 -5.28 -0.43
CA THR A 15 5.93 -5.16 -0.32
C THR A 15 6.29 -4.23 0.82
N THR A 16 7.43 -4.47 1.47
CA THR A 16 7.95 -3.60 2.53
C THR A 16 8.33 -2.23 1.96
N HIS A 17 8.89 -2.24 0.75
CA HIS A 17 9.26 -1.03 0.04
C HIS A 17 8.60 -0.97 -1.34
N ALA A 18 8.23 0.24 -1.76
CA ALA A 18 7.59 0.49 -3.04
C ALA A 18 8.47 0.03 -4.22
N PHE A 19 9.77 0.32 -4.17
CA PHE A 19 10.72 -0.02 -5.25
C PHE A 19 10.83 -1.52 -5.55
N GLN A 20 10.39 -2.41 -4.66
CA GLN A 20 10.38 -3.85 -4.90
C GLN A 20 9.40 -4.26 -6.00
N LYS A 21 8.40 -3.42 -6.28
CA LYS A 21 7.46 -3.63 -7.37
C LYS A 21 7.99 -3.14 -8.72
N LEU A 22 9.07 -2.36 -8.73
CA LEU A 22 9.69 -1.89 -9.95
C LEU A 22 10.50 -3.01 -10.60
N ARG A 23 10.17 -3.29 -11.86
CA ARG A 23 10.92 -4.16 -12.75
C ARG A 23 11.49 -3.33 -13.89
N VAL A 24 12.66 -3.72 -14.38
CA VAL A 24 13.36 -3.08 -15.50
C VAL A 24 13.68 -4.12 -16.56
N CYS A 25 13.43 -3.78 -17.83
CA CYS A 25 13.82 -4.62 -18.94
C CYS A 25 15.34 -4.57 -19.16
N LYS A 26 16.01 -5.73 -19.15
CA LYS A 26 17.47 -5.82 -19.39
C LYS A 26 17.88 -5.34 -20.78
N ARG A 27 16.97 -5.35 -21.76
CA ARG A 27 17.26 -4.99 -23.15
C ARG A 27 17.03 -3.52 -23.47
N CYS A 28 15.82 -3.01 -23.24
CA CYS A 28 15.47 -1.63 -23.59
C CYS A 28 15.57 -0.65 -22.41
N GLY A 29 15.85 -1.13 -21.18
CA GLY A 29 15.96 -0.28 -20.00
C GLY A 29 14.64 0.30 -19.50
N GLN A 30 13.50 -0.07 -20.11
CA GLN A 30 12.18 0.43 -19.71
C GLN A 30 11.74 -0.16 -18.38
N TYR A 31 11.15 0.70 -17.54
CA TYR A 31 10.61 0.33 -16.24
C TYR A 31 9.13 -0.02 -16.33
N THR A 32 8.70 -0.98 -15.51
CA THR A 32 7.30 -1.33 -15.32
C THR A 32 7.04 -1.73 -13.87
N CYS A 33 5.84 -1.47 -13.40
CA CYS A 33 5.32 -1.93 -12.11
C CYS A 33 4.24 -3.00 -12.22
N LEU A 34 3.89 -3.38 -13.45
CA LEU A 34 2.86 -4.39 -13.71
C LEU A 34 3.47 -5.79 -13.61
N TRP A 35 2.61 -6.80 -13.39
CA TRP A 35 3.06 -8.17 -13.15
C TRP A 35 3.38 -8.97 -14.42
N GLU A 36 3.28 -8.35 -15.60
CA GLU A 36 3.54 -8.99 -16.88
C GLU A 36 4.94 -9.61 -16.96
N ASP A 37 5.05 -10.71 -17.68
CA ASP A 37 6.32 -11.42 -17.90
C ASP A 37 7.12 -10.79 -19.05
N GLN A 38 6.43 -10.15 -19.99
CA GLN A 38 7.02 -9.54 -21.17
C GLN A 38 7.08 -8.02 -21.04
N CYS A 39 8.13 -7.43 -21.59
CA CYS A 39 8.23 -5.97 -21.64
C CYS A 39 7.25 -5.38 -22.65
N THR A 40 6.34 -4.53 -22.20
CA THR A 40 5.35 -3.81 -23.03
C THR A 40 5.95 -2.88 -24.09
N ALA A 41 7.24 -2.59 -23.99
CA ALA A 41 7.97 -1.76 -24.96
C ALA A 41 8.66 -2.56 -26.07
N CYS A 42 9.22 -3.73 -25.75
CA CYS A 42 10.03 -4.50 -26.72
C CYS A 42 9.58 -5.94 -26.93
N GLY A 43 8.51 -6.38 -26.25
CA GLY A 43 7.94 -7.73 -26.33
C GLY A 43 8.79 -8.85 -25.73
N ARG A 44 9.97 -8.55 -25.15
CA ARG A 44 10.87 -9.59 -24.64
C ARG A 44 10.64 -9.89 -23.15
N GLY A 45 10.67 -11.18 -22.81
CA GLY A 45 10.64 -11.70 -21.43
C GLY A 45 11.97 -11.54 -20.70
N THR A 46 12.46 -10.31 -20.56
CA THR A 46 13.74 -10.00 -19.91
C THR A 46 13.59 -8.97 -18.79
N LEU A 47 12.44 -8.99 -18.11
CA LEU A 47 12.19 -8.15 -16.94
C LEU A 47 12.96 -8.70 -15.73
N ALA A 48 13.59 -7.79 -14.99
CA ALA A 48 14.29 -8.09 -13.73
C ALA A 48 13.81 -7.12 -12.66
N SER A 49 13.79 -7.51 -11.40
CA SER A 49 13.54 -6.55 -10.32
C SER A 49 14.62 -5.46 -10.29
N ALA A 50 14.28 -4.26 -9.81
CA ALA A 50 15.25 -3.19 -9.62
C ALA A 50 16.40 -3.61 -8.69
N GLU A 51 16.10 -4.43 -7.67
CA GLU A 51 17.10 -4.99 -6.75
C GLU A 51 18.06 -5.96 -7.46
N GLU A 52 17.56 -6.88 -8.28
CA GLU A 52 18.41 -7.78 -9.09
C GLU A 52 19.29 -7.01 -10.06
N ARG A 53 18.75 -5.95 -10.66
CA ARG A 53 19.53 -5.11 -11.58
C ARG A 53 20.67 -4.42 -10.84
N ALA A 54 20.41 -3.84 -9.67
CA ALA A 54 21.44 -3.25 -8.82
C ALA A 54 22.49 -4.29 -8.38
N ALA A 55 22.04 -5.47 -7.91
CA ALA A 55 22.93 -6.57 -7.54
C ALA A 55 23.82 -7.02 -8.71
N SER A 56 23.27 -7.11 -9.92
CA SER A 56 24.03 -7.47 -11.12
C SER A 56 25.12 -6.45 -11.46
N ARG A 57 24.88 -5.15 -11.24
CA ARG A 57 25.88 -4.09 -11.44
C ARG A 57 27.01 -4.18 -10.41
N VAL A 58 26.67 -4.40 -9.14
CA VAL A 58 27.67 -4.57 -8.07
C VAL A 58 28.50 -5.83 -8.29
N LYS A 59 27.89 -6.96 -8.63
CA LYS A 59 28.61 -8.21 -8.95
C LYS A 59 29.60 -8.02 -10.11
N ARG A 60 29.19 -7.33 -11.18
CA ARG A 60 30.09 -7.03 -12.31
C ARG A 60 31.26 -6.13 -11.90
N ARG A 61 31.00 -5.12 -11.05
CA ARG A 61 32.06 -4.27 -10.50
C ARG A 61 33.06 -5.08 -9.68
N ILE A 62 32.56 -5.95 -8.79
CA ILE A 62 33.38 -6.87 -7.98
C ILE A 62 34.25 -7.77 -8.86
N VAL A 63 33.65 -8.44 -9.86
CA VAL A 63 34.40 -9.34 -10.77
C VAL A 63 35.47 -8.57 -11.54
N ARG A 64 35.15 -7.37 -12.01
CA ARG A 64 36.12 -6.50 -12.70
C ARG A 64 37.27 -6.09 -11.79
N ASP A 65 36.98 -5.69 -10.56
CA ASP A 65 38.01 -5.26 -9.61
C ASP A 65 38.90 -6.45 -9.21
N LEU A 66 38.32 -7.65 -9.00
CA LEU A 66 39.08 -8.90 -8.80
C LEU A 66 39.98 -9.24 -9.99
N PHE A 67 39.46 -9.11 -11.21
CA PHE A 67 40.22 -9.35 -12.43
C PHE A 67 41.41 -8.41 -12.56
N PHE A 68 41.23 -7.12 -12.25
CA PHE A 68 42.34 -6.16 -12.21
C PHE A 68 43.40 -6.52 -11.15
N THR A 69 42.99 -6.96 -9.95
CA THR A 69 43.94 -7.40 -8.91
C THR A 69 44.74 -8.62 -9.34
N VAL A 70 44.10 -9.58 -10.02
CA VAL A 70 44.79 -10.78 -10.55
C VAL A 70 45.80 -10.39 -11.64
N ILE A 71 45.43 -9.49 -12.56
CA ILE A 71 46.36 -9.00 -13.60
C ILE A 71 47.56 -8.29 -12.97
N LEU A 72 47.33 -7.40 -11.99
CA LEU A 72 48.41 -6.69 -11.30
C LEU A 72 49.33 -7.66 -10.54
N GLY A 73 48.76 -8.67 -9.88
CA GLY A 73 49.55 -9.72 -9.22
C GLY A 73 50.38 -10.54 -10.21
N ALA A 74 49.80 -10.92 -11.36
CA ALA A 74 50.51 -11.63 -12.41
C ALA A 74 51.66 -10.78 -13.02
N ALA A 75 51.42 -9.48 -13.22
CA ALA A 75 52.44 -8.55 -13.70
C ALA A 75 53.58 -8.40 -12.68
N ALA A 76 53.27 -8.26 -11.39
CA ALA A 76 54.28 -8.15 -10.33
C ALA A 76 55.17 -9.40 -10.24
N ILE A 77 54.60 -10.60 -10.45
CA ILE A 77 55.36 -11.85 -10.50
C ILE A 77 56.24 -11.90 -11.76
N TYR A 78 55.71 -11.47 -12.91
CA TYR A 78 56.43 -11.49 -14.20
C TYR A 78 57.65 -10.55 -14.22
N PHE A 79 57.54 -9.37 -13.60
CA PHE A 79 58.63 -8.40 -13.52
C PHE A 79 59.60 -8.63 -12.34
N GLY A 80 59.46 -9.72 -11.59
CA GLY A 80 60.42 -10.08 -10.55
C GLY A 80 61.73 -10.57 -11.15
N GLU A 81 62.85 -9.93 -10.80
CA GLU A 81 64.17 -10.28 -11.35
C GLU A 81 64.75 -11.56 -10.71
N SER A 82 64.35 -11.88 -9.48
CA SER A 82 64.79 -13.07 -8.75
C SER A 82 63.62 -13.96 -8.30
N ILE A 83 63.90 -15.25 -8.10
CA ILE A 83 62.91 -16.22 -7.61
C ILE A 83 62.34 -15.80 -6.25
N ASP A 84 63.19 -15.26 -5.37
CA ASP A 84 62.77 -14.77 -4.05
C ASP A 84 61.82 -13.58 -4.15
N GLN A 85 62.09 -12.63 -5.07
CA GLN A 85 61.20 -11.49 -5.33
C GLN A 85 59.87 -11.96 -5.93
N ALA A 86 59.89 -12.92 -6.86
CA ALA A 86 58.69 -13.48 -7.46
C ALA A 86 57.81 -14.21 -6.42
N MET A 87 58.42 -15.00 -5.52
CA MET A 87 57.67 -15.65 -4.43
C MET A 87 57.09 -14.64 -3.43
N ALA A 88 57.85 -13.61 -3.07
CA ALA A 88 57.36 -12.54 -2.21
C ALA A 88 56.16 -11.83 -2.87
N ALA A 89 56.26 -11.47 -4.15
CA ALA A 89 55.18 -10.85 -4.91
C ALA A 89 53.92 -11.73 -5.00
N ALA A 90 54.11 -13.04 -5.21
CA ALA A 90 53.00 -14.00 -5.24
C ALA A 90 52.27 -14.10 -3.89
N SER A 91 53.01 -14.20 -2.79
CA SER A 91 52.43 -14.26 -1.44
C SER A 91 51.64 -13.01 -1.09
N VAL A 92 52.19 -11.82 -1.39
CA VAL A 92 51.51 -10.53 -1.17
C VAL A 92 50.26 -10.41 -2.02
N SER A 93 50.32 -10.80 -3.29
CA SER A 93 49.17 -10.77 -4.20
C SER A 93 48.04 -11.67 -3.72
N LEU A 94 48.37 -12.85 -3.19
CA LEU A 94 47.39 -13.80 -2.65
C LEU A 94 46.72 -13.28 -1.38
N VAL A 95 47.49 -12.67 -0.47
CA VAL A 95 46.95 -12.03 0.74
C VAL A 95 46.03 -10.86 0.38
N LEU A 96 46.44 -10.00 -0.55
CA LEU A 96 45.62 -8.88 -1.03
C LEU A 96 44.33 -9.34 -1.69
N LEU A 97 44.38 -10.41 -2.50
CA LEU A 97 43.20 -11.00 -3.13
C LEU A 97 42.23 -11.55 -2.09
N ALA A 98 42.73 -12.30 -1.10
CA ALA A 98 41.92 -12.83 -0.01
C ALA A 98 41.26 -11.71 0.82
N ALA A 99 42.03 -10.67 1.16
CA ALA A 99 41.52 -9.49 1.85
C ALA A 99 40.43 -8.76 1.05
N LEU A 100 40.63 -8.59 -0.27
CA LEU A 100 39.65 -7.97 -1.15
C LEU A 100 38.34 -8.77 -1.21
N ILE A 101 38.43 -10.10 -1.38
CA ILE A 101 37.25 -10.98 -1.39
C ILE A 101 36.50 -10.87 -0.05
N PHE A 102 37.21 -10.86 1.07
CA PHE A 102 36.61 -10.73 2.39
C PHE A 102 35.87 -9.38 2.56
N ILE A 103 36.51 -8.28 2.20
CA ILE A 103 35.94 -6.93 2.27
C ILE A 103 34.72 -6.80 1.35
N GLN A 104 34.80 -7.30 0.12
CA GLN A 104 33.70 -7.22 -0.85
C GLN A 104 32.50 -8.07 -0.43
N ARG A 105 32.72 -9.27 0.12
CA ARG A 105 31.63 -10.10 0.66
C ARG A 105 30.90 -9.40 1.81
N ARG A 106 31.65 -8.78 2.71
CA ARG A 106 31.08 -8.05 3.86
C ARG A 106 30.34 -6.78 3.46
N SER A 107 30.84 -6.07 2.44
CA SER A 107 30.26 -4.80 1.97
C SER A 107 29.19 -4.95 0.89
N PHE A 108 28.95 -6.16 0.36
CA PHE A 108 28.05 -6.42 -0.78
C PHE A 108 26.65 -5.85 -0.58
N GLN A 109 26.02 -6.11 0.58
CA GLN A 109 24.65 -5.65 0.86
C GLN A 109 24.58 -4.12 0.91
N THR A 110 25.56 -3.47 1.52
CA THR A 110 25.65 -2.02 1.62
C THR A 110 25.87 -1.38 0.25
N GLU A 111 26.76 -1.94 -0.57
CA GLU A 111 27.01 -1.47 -1.93
C GLU A 111 25.80 -1.69 -2.85
N GLN A 112 25.07 -2.80 -2.67
CA GLN A 112 23.81 -3.05 -3.39
C GLN A 112 22.77 -1.97 -3.10
N GLN A 113 22.57 -1.61 -1.82
CA GLN A 113 21.63 -0.54 -1.45
C GLN A 113 22.07 0.83 -1.96
N ARG A 114 23.38 1.12 -1.91
CA ARG A 114 23.95 2.38 -2.46
C ARG A 114 23.74 2.46 -3.97
N GLU A 115 24.04 1.40 -4.70
CA GLU A 115 23.87 1.33 -6.15
C GLU A 115 22.39 1.40 -6.53
N LEU A 116 21.50 0.72 -5.80
CA LEU A 116 20.05 0.81 -6.00
C LEU A 116 19.56 2.25 -5.85
N LYS A 117 19.96 2.94 -4.76
CA LYS A 117 19.58 4.34 -4.52
C LYS A 117 20.11 5.27 -5.61
N ARG A 118 21.34 5.04 -6.11
CA ARG A 118 21.90 5.81 -7.23
C ARG A 118 21.12 5.56 -8.51
N MET A 119 20.83 4.31 -8.84
CA MET A 119 20.06 3.92 -10.03
C MET A 119 18.66 4.54 -10.02
N LEU A 120 17.94 4.46 -8.90
CA LEU A 120 16.59 5.04 -8.79
C LEU A 120 16.59 6.57 -8.95
N ARG A 121 17.66 7.26 -8.54
CA ARG A 121 17.80 8.72 -8.73
C ARG A 121 18.17 9.08 -10.16
N GLN A 122 19.08 8.33 -10.77
CA GLN A 122 19.52 8.57 -12.15
C GLN A 122 18.41 8.26 -13.15
N ASP A 123 17.63 7.20 -12.88
CA ASP A 123 16.59 6.72 -13.77
C ASP A 123 15.20 7.27 -13.40
N GLU A 124 15.10 8.33 -12.60
CA GLU A 124 13.82 8.88 -12.13
C GLU A 124 12.86 9.20 -13.28
N GLU A 125 13.36 9.87 -14.32
CA GLU A 125 12.56 10.22 -15.49
C GLU A 125 12.16 8.99 -16.32
N ALA A 126 13.06 8.01 -16.44
CA ALA A 126 12.75 6.74 -17.12
C ALA A 126 11.68 5.94 -16.35
N ILE A 127 11.73 5.96 -15.01
CA ILE A 127 10.70 5.35 -14.15
C ILE A 127 9.36 6.06 -14.36
N ARG A 128 9.36 7.40 -14.36
CA ARG A 128 8.15 8.20 -14.61
C ARG A 128 7.52 7.88 -15.97
N GLN A 129 8.32 7.81 -17.02
CA GLN A 129 7.86 7.44 -18.37
C GLN A 129 7.30 6.02 -18.41
N GLY A 130 7.97 5.06 -17.78
CA GLY A 130 7.49 3.69 -17.65
C GLY A 130 6.13 3.59 -16.94
N ILE A 131 5.95 4.35 -15.86
CA ILE A 131 4.67 4.42 -15.13
C ILE A 131 3.57 5.06 -15.98
N ASN A 132 3.87 6.14 -16.71
CA ASN A 132 2.91 6.77 -17.62
C ASN A 132 2.46 5.81 -18.73
N ARG A 133 3.39 5.00 -19.26
CA ARG A 133 3.06 3.95 -20.23
C ARG A 133 2.15 2.89 -19.62
N ASN A 134 2.43 2.45 -18.40
CA ASN A 134 1.57 1.52 -17.68
C ASN A 134 0.17 2.10 -17.45
N TRP A 135 0.06 3.40 -17.19
CA TRP A 135 -1.22 4.07 -17.07
C TRP A 135 -1.99 4.14 -18.40
N ALA A 136 -1.30 4.31 -19.54
CA ALA A 136 -1.93 4.19 -20.86
C ALA A 136 -2.49 2.78 -21.11
N LEU A 137 -1.80 1.73 -20.65
CA LEU A 137 -2.28 0.35 -20.76
C LEU A 137 -3.53 0.11 -19.92
N VAL A 138 -3.67 0.77 -18.76
CA VAL A 138 -4.91 0.71 -17.97
C VAL A 138 -6.10 1.21 -18.78
N ALA A 139 -5.94 2.30 -19.54
CA ALA A 139 -7.05 2.85 -20.33
C ALA A 139 -7.54 1.86 -21.40
N GLU A 140 -6.64 1.07 -21.96
CA GLU A 140 -6.99 0.01 -22.92
C GLU A 140 -7.58 -1.21 -22.21
N ALA A 141 -6.97 -1.67 -21.12
CA ALA A 141 -7.48 -2.77 -20.30
C ALA A 141 -8.91 -2.48 -19.81
N ARG A 142 -9.21 -1.24 -19.42
CA ARG A 142 -10.54 -0.83 -18.93
C ARG A 142 -11.66 -1.06 -19.95
N LYS A 143 -11.37 -0.99 -21.24
CA LYS A 143 -12.38 -1.25 -22.29
C LYS A 143 -12.73 -2.74 -22.40
N GLN A 144 -11.80 -3.60 -22.04
CA GLN A 144 -11.92 -5.06 -22.18
C GLN A 144 -12.36 -5.71 -20.88
N ASP A 145 -11.74 -5.33 -19.77
CA ASP A 145 -11.96 -5.87 -18.43
C ASP A 145 -11.69 -4.80 -17.34
N GLU A 146 -12.76 -4.35 -16.69
CA GLU A 146 -12.69 -3.39 -15.59
C GLU A 146 -11.93 -3.94 -14.37
N ALA A 147 -12.01 -5.24 -14.09
CA ALA A 147 -11.34 -5.86 -12.95
C ALA A 147 -9.82 -5.86 -13.16
N LEU A 148 -9.37 -6.22 -14.37
CA LEU A 148 -7.96 -6.12 -14.76
C LEU A 148 -7.46 -4.68 -14.64
N ALA A 149 -8.23 -3.70 -15.14
CA ALA A 149 -7.87 -2.29 -15.03
C ALA A 149 -7.72 -1.84 -13.57
N TYR A 150 -8.61 -2.30 -12.68
CA TYR A 150 -8.51 -2.03 -11.26
C TYR A 150 -7.24 -2.63 -10.65
N GLU A 151 -6.90 -3.88 -10.98
CA GLU A 151 -5.68 -4.53 -10.49
C GLU A 151 -4.42 -3.79 -10.94
N MET A 152 -4.36 -3.37 -12.20
CA MET A 152 -3.25 -2.60 -12.75
C MET A 152 -3.10 -1.24 -12.04
N LEU A 153 -4.22 -0.52 -11.82
CA LEU A 153 -4.21 0.72 -11.06
C LEU A 153 -3.78 0.51 -9.62
N ARG A 154 -4.16 -0.60 -8.99
CA ARG A 154 -3.74 -0.99 -7.63
C ARG A 154 -2.24 -1.16 -7.52
N GLU A 155 -1.60 -1.73 -8.54
CA GLU A 155 -0.13 -1.81 -8.59
C GLU A 155 0.51 -0.44 -8.82
N ILE A 156 0.01 0.36 -9.77
CA ILE A 156 0.53 1.71 -10.03
C ILE A 156 0.40 2.60 -8.78
N GLY A 157 -0.77 2.58 -8.12
CA GLY A 157 -1.08 3.38 -6.94
C GLY A 157 -0.24 3.02 -5.70
N SER A 158 0.42 1.86 -5.71
CA SER A 158 1.38 1.48 -4.68
C SER A 158 2.74 2.18 -4.82
N LEU A 159 3.06 2.69 -6.02
CA LEU A 159 4.27 3.45 -6.32
C LEU A 159 4.01 4.95 -6.33
N VAL A 160 2.88 5.38 -6.90
CA VAL A 160 2.56 6.79 -7.14
C VAL A 160 1.38 7.23 -6.29
N TYR A 161 1.64 8.22 -5.42
CA TYR A 161 0.60 8.90 -4.66
C TYR A 161 -0.05 9.97 -5.54
N ASN A 162 -1.14 9.63 -6.24
CA ASN A 162 -1.89 10.58 -7.06
C ASN A 162 -3.40 10.40 -6.87
N ASP A 163 -4.08 11.49 -6.51
CA ASP A 163 -5.52 11.52 -6.25
C ASP A 163 -6.34 11.13 -7.50
N ARG A 164 -5.85 11.43 -8.71
CA ARG A 164 -6.52 11.03 -9.96
C ARG A 164 -6.57 9.50 -10.14
N ILE A 165 -5.47 8.82 -9.84
CA ILE A 165 -5.38 7.35 -9.93
C ILE A 165 -6.33 6.71 -8.90
N ARG A 166 -6.38 7.26 -7.69
CA ARG A 166 -7.28 6.80 -6.63
C ARG A 166 -8.73 7.02 -6.95
N LEU A 167 -9.07 8.17 -7.52
CA LEU A 167 -10.43 8.43 -7.97
C LEU A 167 -10.86 7.39 -9.02
N GLN A 168 -10.00 7.06 -9.97
CA GLN A 168 -10.25 5.99 -10.95
C GLN A 168 -10.41 4.61 -10.28
N GLN A 169 -9.59 4.29 -9.28
CA GLN A 169 -9.72 3.04 -8.51
C GLN A 169 -11.06 2.96 -7.78
N VAL A 170 -11.45 4.04 -7.10
CA VAL A 170 -12.72 4.13 -6.38
C VAL A 170 -13.90 4.04 -7.35
N ALA A 171 -13.81 4.69 -8.51
CA ALA A 171 -14.84 4.61 -9.54
C ALA A 171 -15.03 3.19 -10.07
N LEU A 172 -13.95 2.42 -10.28
CA LEU A 172 -14.03 1.00 -10.66
C LEU A 172 -14.59 0.14 -9.52
N LEU A 173 -14.20 0.40 -8.27
CA LEU A 173 -14.76 -0.35 -7.13
C LEU A 173 -16.28 -0.19 -6.99
N GLN A 174 -16.84 0.95 -7.44
CA GLN A 174 -18.28 1.18 -7.44
C GLN A 174 -19.03 0.36 -8.49
N SER A 175 -18.37 -0.07 -9.58
CA SER A 175 -18.98 -0.97 -10.56
C SER A 175 -18.99 -2.43 -10.11
N PHE A 176 -18.27 -2.77 -9.03
CA PHE A 176 -18.17 -4.14 -8.53
C PHE A 176 -19.14 -4.43 -7.37
N VAL A 177 -19.61 -5.67 -7.30
CA VAL A 177 -20.24 -6.22 -6.09
C VAL A 177 -19.13 -6.51 -5.08
N LEU A 178 -18.99 -5.63 -4.09
CA LEU A 178 -17.98 -5.80 -3.04
C LEU A 178 -18.41 -6.89 -2.07
N ARG A 179 -17.46 -7.74 -1.70
CA ARG A 179 -17.67 -8.83 -0.74
C ARG A 179 -16.59 -8.83 0.33
N SER A 180 -16.91 -9.43 1.47
CA SER A 180 -15.99 -9.51 2.61
C SER A 180 -14.83 -10.48 2.40
N ASP A 181 -14.87 -11.40 1.45
CA ASP A 181 -13.75 -12.29 1.10
C ASP A 181 -12.65 -11.55 0.31
N MET A 182 -13.00 -10.49 -0.42
CA MET A 182 -12.07 -9.75 -1.28
C MET A 182 -10.99 -8.99 -0.49
N ASP A 183 -9.80 -8.84 -1.06
CA ASP A 183 -8.70 -8.04 -0.50
C ASP A 183 -8.93 -6.53 -0.73
N LEU A 184 -9.95 -6.00 -0.06
CA LEU A 184 -10.35 -4.60 -0.10
C LEU A 184 -9.36 -3.71 0.66
N GLN A 185 -9.14 -2.52 0.14
CA GLN A 185 -8.24 -1.52 0.74
C GLN A 185 -8.99 -0.21 0.92
N LEU A 186 -8.73 0.47 2.05
CA LEU A 186 -9.34 1.79 2.31
C LEU A 186 -8.29 2.88 2.49
N LYS A 187 -7.33 2.68 3.40
CA LYS A 187 -6.30 3.68 3.71
C LYS A 187 -5.56 4.23 2.47
N PRO A 188 -5.11 3.40 1.50
CA PRO A 188 -4.42 3.90 0.32
C PRO A 188 -5.31 4.68 -0.65
N LEU A 189 -6.64 4.54 -0.56
CA LEU A 189 -7.61 5.18 -1.45
C LEU A 189 -8.15 6.50 -0.90
N LEU A 190 -7.77 6.89 0.33
CA LEU A 190 -8.21 8.15 0.91
C LEU A 190 -7.67 9.32 0.07
N LEU A 191 -8.57 10.25 -0.23
CA LEU A 191 -8.29 11.45 -1.01
C LEU A 191 -8.18 12.66 -0.08
N ARG A 192 -7.55 13.73 -0.57
CA ARG A 192 -7.44 14.98 0.20
C ARG A 192 -8.70 15.84 0.10
N SER A 193 -9.41 15.77 -1.02
CA SER A 193 -10.66 16.48 -1.27
C SER A 193 -11.88 15.59 -1.03
N PHE A 194 -13.04 16.22 -0.87
CA PHE A 194 -14.32 15.52 -0.83
C PHE A 194 -14.61 14.90 -2.20
N GLU A 195 -14.92 13.61 -2.20
CA GLU A 195 -15.38 12.91 -3.40
C GLU A 195 -16.53 11.98 -3.03
N ARG A 196 -17.66 12.13 -3.75
CA ARG A 196 -18.89 11.37 -3.48
C ARG A 196 -18.66 9.86 -3.50
N LEU A 197 -17.98 9.37 -4.55
CA LEU A 197 -17.74 7.95 -4.76
C LEU A 197 -16.90 7.34 -3.64
N LEU A 198 -15.97 8.13 -3.06
CA LEU A 198 -15.15 7.69 -1.93
C LEU A 198 -15.98 7.61 -0.65
N ALA A 199 -16.85 8.59 -0.39
CA ALA A 199 -17.74 8.54 0.76
C ALA A 199 -18.71 7.34 0.70
N GLU A 200 -19.30 7.08 -0.48
CA GLU A 200 -20.14 5.91 -0.72
C GLU A 200 -19.36 4.60 -0.51
N TYR A 201 -18.14 4.52 -1.03
CA TYR A 201 -17.25 3.36 -0.85
C TYR A 201 -16.90 3.14 0.62
N ILE A 202 -16.55 4.20 1.37
CA ILE A 202 -16.28 4.12 2.81
C ILE A 202 -17.52 3.58 3.55
N GLY A 203 -18.72 4.04 3.19
CA GLY A 203 -19.97 3.57 3.77
C GLY A 203 -20.23 2.09 3.52
N GLU A 204 -19.93 1.58 2.32
CA GLU A 204 -20.04 0.16 1.97
C GLU A 204 -19.01 -0.69 2.74
N ILE A 205 -17.75 -0.24 2.78
CA ILE A 205 -16.68 -0.90 3.56
C ILE A 205 -16.98 -0.93 5.06
N ALA A 206 -17.57 0.15 5.60
CA ALA A 206 -17.97 0.23 7.00
C ALA A 206 -19.08 -0.77 7.38
N ARG A 207 -19.78 -1.36 6.40
CA ARG A 207 -20.72 -2.47 6.63
C ARG A 207 -20.06 -3.83 6.43
N LEU A 208 -19.30 -3.98 5.33
CA LEU A 208 -18.73 -5.27 4.90
C LEU A 208 -17.48 -5.70 5.69
N LYS A 209 -16.49 -4.80 5.79
CA LYS A 209 -15.19 -5.04 6.45
C LYS A 209 -14.85 -3.87 7.38
N PRO A 210 -15.61 -3.71 8.47
CA PRO A 210 -15.53 -2.49 9.24
C PRO A 210 -14.13 -2.30 9.87
N GLU A 211 -13.33 -3.35 10.06
CA GLU A 211 -11.94 -3.30 10.56
C GLU A 211 -10.97 -2.50 9.67
N LEU A 212 -11.32 -2.30 8.39
CA LEU A 212 -10.58 -1.43 7.48
C LEU A 212 -10.81 0.07 7.77
N VAL A 213 -11.90 0.41 8.46
CA VAL A 213 -12.21 1.78 8.89
C VAL A 213 -11.29 2.17 10.05
N ARG A 214 -10.22 2.88 9.70
CA ARG A 214 -9.20 3.39 10.63
C ARG A 214 -9.43 4.88 10.93
N GLU A 215 -8.64 5.41 11.86
CA GLU A 215 -8.67 6.81 12.28
C GLU A 215 -8.66 7.80 11.10
N ASP A 216 -7.80 7.58 10.10
CA ASP A 216 -7.70 8.43 8.90
C ASP A 216 -9.04 8.51 8.13
N ALA A 217 -9.75 7.38 8.01
CA ALA A 217 -11.04 7.32 7.31
C ALA A 217 -12.16 7.97 8.13
N ILE A 218 -12.16 7.78 9.46
CA ILE A 218 -13.14 8.43 10.35
C ILE A 218 -12.94 9.94 10.32
N ARG A 219 -11.68 10.41 10.35
CA ARG A 219 -11.35 11.84 10.24
C ARG A 219 -11.82 12.41 8.90
N TYR A 220 -11.57 11.72 7.79
CA TYR A 220 -12.06 12.13 6.48
C TYR A 220 -13.59 12.32 6.47
N ILE A 221 -14.33 11.34 7.00
CA ILE A 221 -15.79 11.40 7.07
C ILE A 221 -16.28 12.52 8.00
N ALA A 222 -15.64 12.72 9.14
CA ALA A 222 -15.98 13.80 10.07
C ALA A 222 -15.70 15.19 9.47
N THR A 223 -14.60 15.34 8.72
CA THR A 223 -14.25 16.60 8.03
C THR A 223 -15.29 16.96 6.97
N TYR A 224 -15.82 15.98 6.24
CA TYR A 224 -16.77 16.20 5.15
C TYR A 224 -18.22 15.82 5.50
N GLU A 225 -18.56 15.82 6.79
CA GLU A 225 -19.87 15.38 7.29
C GLU A 225 -21.03 16.12 6.62
N VAL A 226 -20.93 17.45 6.49
CA VAL A 226 -21.96 18.29 5.85
C VAL A 226 -22.16 17.91 4.39
N ASN A 227 -21.07 17.68 3.64
CA ASN A 227 -21.15 17.25 2.24
C ASN A 227 -21.76 15.86 2.11
N ILE A 228 -21.44 14.95 3.03
CA ILE A 228 -21.98 13.59 3.04
C ILE A 228 -23.49 13.61 3.34
N LEU A 229 -23.95 14.48 4.24
CA LEU A 229 -25.38 14.62 4.55
C LEU A 229 -26.23 15.07 3.36
N GLN A 230 -25.64 15.75 2.38
CA GLN A 230 -26.32 16.13 1.13
C GLN A 230 -26.50 14.95 0.17
N LEU A 231 -25.87 13.80 0.43
CA LEU A 231 -26.05 12.58 -0.36
C LEU A 231 -27.34 11.85 0.03
N HIS A 232 -27.98 11.23 -0.95
CA HIS A 232 -29.20 10.43 -0.76
C HIS A 232 -29.07 9.35 0.33
N ASN A 233 -27.88 8.78 0.51
CA ASN A 233 -27.56 7.76 1.51
C ASN A 233 -26.64 8.29 2.64
N GLY A 234 -26.52 9.61 2.79
CA GLY A 234 -25.56 10.27 3.69
C GLY A 234 -25.66 9.81 5.15
N ILE A 235 -26.88 9.80 5.70
CA ILE A 235 -27.14 9.34 7.07
C ILE A 235 -26.69 7.88 7.25
N GLN A 236 -26.95 7.02 6.25
CA GLN A 236 -26.55 5.61 6.34
C GLN A 236 -25.04 5.43 6.30
N ILE A 237 -24.32 6.23 5.49
CA ILE A 237 -22.86 6.23 5.43
C ILE A 237 -22.29 6.63 6.80
N LEU A 238 -22.74 7.77 7.32
CA LEU A 238 -22.26 8.34 8.60
C LEU A 238 -22.54 7.40 9.77
N THR A 239 -23.73 6.80 9.78
CA THR A 239 -24.12 5.79 10.78
C THR A 239 -23.26 4.54 10.69
N ALA A 240 -22.99 4.02 9.49
CA ALA A 240 -22.15 2.84 9.31
C ALA A 240 -20.71 3.10 9.79
N VAL A 241 -20.15 4.27 9.48
CA VAL A 241 -18.80 4.67 9.92
C VAL A 241 -18.75 4.84 11.44
N ALA A 242 -19.74 5.54 12.02
CA ALA A 242 -19.82 5.71 13.46
C ALA A 242 -19.98 4.36 14.18
N ALA A 243 -20.82 3.46 13.69
CA ALA A 243 -20.96 2.10 14.22
C ALA A 243 -19.68 1.28 14.06
N ALA A 244 -18.93 1.46 12.97
CA ALA A 244 -17.63 0.81 12.78
C ALA A 244 -16.59 1.31 13.79
N ALA A 245 -16.63 2.60 14.15
CA ALA A 245 -15.72 3.25 15.10
C ALA A 245 -15.87 2.71 16.53
N VAL A 246 -17.11 2.44 16.97
CA VAL A 246 -17.44 1.91 18.31
C VAL A 246 -16.67 0.63 18.69
N ARG A 247 -16.18 -0.13 17.71
CA ARG A 247 -15.41 -1.36 18.00
C ARG A 247 -14.09 -1.10 18.73
N LYS A 248 -13.49 0.08 18.61
CA LYS A 248 -12.26 0.43 19.33
C LYS A 248 -12.52 1.54 20.32
N SER A 249 -12.21 1.29 21.60
CA SER A 249 -12.35 2.28 22.67
C SER A 249 -11.64 3.59 22.38
N LYS A 250 -10.41 3.52 21.81
CA LYS A 250 -9.65 4.70 21.36
C LYS A 250 -10.46 5.59 20.40
N TYR A 251 -11.25 5.01 19.49
CA TYR A 251 -12.03 5.82 18.53
C TYR A 251 -13.24 6.48 19.17
N ILE A 252 -13.79 5.90 20.24
CA ILE A 252 -14.86 6.51 21.02
C ILE A 252 -14.36 7.81 21.68
N GLU A 253 -13.15 7.76 22.24
CA GLU A 253 -12.52 8.92 22.87
C GLU A 253 -12.13 10.01 21.87
N LEU A 254 -11.69 9.62 20.66
CA LEU A 254 -11.25 10.56 19.62
C LEU A 254 -12.40 11.21 18.84
N PHE A 255 -13.51 10.51 18.65
CA PHE A 255 -14.64 10.97 17.81
C PHE A 255 -15.98 10.93 18.55
N PRO A 256 -16.09 11.48 19.78
CA PRO A 256 -17.32 11.39 20.56
C PRO A 256 -18.48 12.13 19.88
N SER A 257 -18.24 13.29 19.28
CA SER A 257 -19.27 14.11 18.64
C SER A 257 -19.93 13.41 17.45
N LEU A 258 -19.13 12.77 16.58
CA LEU A 258 -19.63 11.97 15.46
C LEU A 258 -20.48 10.80 15.97
N ILE A 259 -20.00 10.09 16.98
CA ILE A 259 -20.70 8.93 17.54
C ILE A 259 -22.02 9.37 18.18
N THR A 260 -22.03 10.45 18.97
CA THR A 260 -23.22 11.00 19.60
C THR A 260 -24.32 11.30 18.58
N ARG A 261 -23.99 12.00 17.48
CA ARG A 261 -24.96 12.40 16.45
C ARG A 261 -25.63 11.21 15.76
N TYR A 262 -24.87 10.13 15.51
CA TYR A 262 -25.37 8.98 14.77
C TYR A 262 -25.73 7.77 15.63
N ALA A 263 -25.57 7.83 16.96
CA ALA A 263 -25.86 6.74 17.88
C ALA A 263 -27.29 6.20 17.75
N ARG A 264 -28.28 7.09 17.57
CA ARG A 264 -29.70 6.72 17.43
C ARG A 264 -29.98 5.84 16.22
N PHE A 265 -29.17 5.94 15.17
CA PHE A 265 -29.38 5.21 13.91
C PHE A 265 -28.57 3.92 13.83
N MET A 266 -27.68 3.66 14.80
CA MET A 266 -26.84 2.47 14.80
C MET A 266 -27.67 1.18 14.93
N PRO A 267 -27.20 0.06 14.35
CA PRO A 267 -27.76 -1.25 14.63
C PRO A 267 -27.71 -1.59 16.13
N LYS A 268 -28.73 -2.30 16.64
CA LYS A 268 -28.90 -2.64 18.06
C LYS A 268 -27.62 -3.19 18.68
N ASP A 269 -26.99 -4.18 18.06
CA ASP A 269 -25.78 -4.83 18.60
C ASP A 269 -24.61 -3.85 18.77
N ARG A 270 -24.43 -2.93 17.80
CA ARG A 270 -23.35 -1.94 17.82
C ARG A 270 -23.63 -0.87 18.86
N PHE A 271 -24.89 -0.43 18.97
CA PHE A 271 -25.33 0.51 19.99
C PHE A 271 -25.17 -0.06 21.41
N MET A 272 -25.62 -1.30 21.64
CA MET A 272 -25.50 -1.95 22.95
C MET A 272 -24.04 -2.13 23.37
N ARG A 273 -23.14 -2.39 22.42
CA ARG A 273 -21.70 -2.40 22.67
C ARG A 273 -21.18 -1.02 23.11
N LEU A 274 -21.60 0.06 22.45
CA LEU A 274 -21.25 1.42 22.86
C LEU A 274 -21.72 1.67 24.29
N TYR A 275 -23.00 1.41 24.58
CA TYR A 275 -23.60 1.59 25.89
C TYR A 275 -22.80 0.87 27.00
N ARG A 276 -22.56 -0.43 26.86
CA ARG A 276 -21.76 -1.22 27.82
C ARG A 276 -20.32 -0.69 27.98
N THR A 277 -19.71 -0.21 26.89
CA THR A 277 -18.35 0.34 26.95
C THR A 277 -18.32 1.64 27.76
N LEU A 278 -19.37 2.46 27.68
CA LEU A 278 -19.48 3.70 28.43
C LEU A 278 -19.82 3.45 29.91
N GLU A 279 -20.63 2.43 30.22
CA GLU A 279 -20.87 1.99 31.61
C GLU A 279 -19.58 1.52 32.30
N LEU A 280 -18.76 0.73 31.60
CA LEU A 280 -17.49 0.23 32.13
C LEU A 280 -16.41 1.31 32.25
N TYR A 281 -16.45 2.33 31.39
CA TYR A 281 -15.42 3.37 31.32
C TYR A 281 -16.05 4.77 31.15
N PRO A 282 -16.67 5.33 32.21
CA PRO A 282 -17.37 6.61 32.13
C PRO A 282 -16.46 7.78 31.74
N GLY A 283 -15.18 7.74 32.12
CA GLY A 283 -14.19 8.77 31.76
C GLY A 283 -13.90 8.89 30.24
N LYS A 284 -14.34 7.92 29.44
CA LYS A 284 -14.20 7.94 27.97
C LYS A 284 -15.33 8.70 27.28
N ALA A 285 -16.42 8.96 28.00
CA ALA A 285 -17.62 9.58 27.50
C ALA A 285 -17.52 11.12 27.45
N ARG A 286 -16.53 11.65 26.72
CA ARG A 286 -16.34 13.10 26.60
C ARG A 286 -17.47 13.74 25.78
N GLY A 287 -17.80 15.00 26.10
CA GLY A 287 -18.72 15.81 25.29
C GLY A 287 -20.18 15.34 25.29
N GLY A 288 -20.70 14.89 26.44
CA GLY A 288 -22.11 14.51 26.59
C GLY A 288 -22.49 13.16 25.95
N LEU A 289 -21.51 12.38 25.50
CA LEU A 289 -21.75 11.09 24.84
C LEU A 289 -22.50 10.10 25.74
N ALA A 290 -22.13 9.98 27.02
CA ALA A 290 -22.80 9.05 27.95
C ALA A 290 -24.27 9.43 28.16
N GLU A 291 -24.55 10.71 28.38
CA GLU A 291 -25.92 11.21 28.58
C GLU A 291 -26.78 10.97 27.34
N SER A 292 -26.28 11.33 26.14
CA SER A 292 -27.01 11.14 24.90
C SER A 292 -27.25 9.66 24.59
N VAL A 293 -26.28 8.79 24.85
CA VAL A 293 -26.44 7.34 24.64
C VAL A 293 -27.41 6.76 25.67
N GLY A 294 -27.36 7.20 26.93
CA GLY A 294 -28.31 6.81 27.98
C GLY A 294 -29.75 7.21 27.65
N ARG A 295 -29.96 8.42 27.13
CA ARG A 295 -31.27 8.86 26.65
C ARG A 295 -31.79 7.97 25.51
N VAL A 296 -30.97 7.71 24.50
CA VAL A 296 -31.35 6.81 23.40
C VAL A 296 -31.64 5.39 23.90
N TYR A 297 -30.90 4.91 24.90
CA TYR A 297 -31.15 3.59 25.49
C TYR A 297 -32.52 3.50 26.16
N ASN A 298 -32.86 4.50 26.98
CA ASN A 298 -34.17 4.58 27.63
C ASN A 298 -35.29 4.63 26.59
N GLU A 299 -35.19 5.53 25.60
CA GLU A 299 -36.23 5.71 24.57
C GLU A 299 -36.43 4.50 23.64
N LYS A 300 -35.37 3.81 23.24
CA LYS A 300 -35.45 2.77 22.19
C LYS A 300 -35.48 1.33 22.69
N TYR A 301 -34.94 1.08 23.88
CA TYR A 301 -34.68 -0.30 24.31
C TYR A 301 -35.28 -0.61 25.68
N ARG A 302 -35.35 0.35 26.61
CA ARG A 302 -35.90 0.10 27.95
C ARG A 302 -37.42 -0.14 27.92
N ASP A 303 -38.16 0.67 27.18
CA ASP A 303 -39.63 0.58 27.13
C ASP A 303 -40.11 -0.67 26.37
N SER A 304 -39.38 -1.11 25.33
CA SER A 304 -39.70 -2.37 24.62
C SER A 304 -39.46 -3.64 25.42
N TYR A 305 -38.73 -3.61 26.54
CA TYR A 305 -38.61 -4.76 27.45
C TYR A 305 -39.73 -4.81 28.51
N ALA A 306 -40.47 -3.70 28.70
CA ALA A 306 -41.63 -3.67 29.60
C ALA A 306 -42.86 -4.35 28.96
N ASP A 307 -43.06 -4.19 27.65
CA ASP A 307 -44.21 -4.75 26.91
C ASP A 307 -44.13 -6.27 26.61
N VAL A 308 -42.97 -6.90 26.79
CA VAL A 308 -42.80 -8.36 26.56
C VAL A 308 -43.03 -9.18 27.83
N ARG A 309 -43.35 -8.52 28.96
CA ARG A 309 -43.64 -9.16 30.26
C ARG A 309 -45.08 -8.95 30.74
N VAL A 310 -46.00 -8.68 29.83
CA VAL A 310 -47.45 -8.68 30.09
C VAL A 310 -48.09 -9.85 29.33
#